data_AF-A0A397CW16-F1
#
_entry.id   AF-A0A397CW16-F1
#
_cell.length_a   1.000
_cell.length_b   1.000
_cell.length_c   1.000
_cell.angle_alpha   90.00
_cell.angle_beta   90.00
_cell.angle_gamma   90.00
#
_symmetry.space_group_name_H-M   'P 1'
#
loop_
_entity.id
_entity.type
_entity.pdbx_description
1 polymer ?
#
loop_
_entity_poly.entity_id
_entity_poly.type
_entity_poly.pdbx_seq_one_letter_code
_entity_poly.pdbx_strand_id
1 'polypeptide(L)'
;ITDAGIAQLIRNINLQAKSPAEKLEMLYFAINESEILFSASQAYELLEQCGGLNKEVRVAAVSHALFQVITAKDAQRLVSTTLNLRERAKLKVDLGNAYAVIMGNPTAHFALDLVNRADRWVARKLVESAQTEKKMSIASKRGDTSQHINWENFRNETLDGEKFVLTTSFFNSLPQCGHLEFDYALSHRRYEQLVKELAKDCVFIDIPDGAGQPAAPLDPVAKAKQRWKKLRDYVRHNQFLNMLNYARSHIFRIKNCREEVRLKLVQIETAVSDRYLTAEQASRIVMSMPSGFHGRVEAARVLFARLIDVGNFCEIFDLLDREDQSELVKSLGWLNIFNPEKPDRFYELDLSVLEDYNMAKILIRLAVIEEGDNWLDGYTYSPTRDEAPYPHWILPASWDADDTGKGEGPRRTGILRLVFTSKLEDGCIPDWDARREIKNRVLCGP
;
A
#
# COMPACT_ATOMS: atom_id res chain seq x y z
N ILE A 1 -26.84 -4.44 8.34
CA ILE A 1 -28.11 -5.09 8.78
C ILE A 1 -28.13 -5.21 10.31
N THR A 2 -29.30 -5.18 10.95
CA THR A 2 -29.40 -5.40 12.41
C THR A 2 -29.31 -6.89 12.74
N ASP A 3 -28.97 -7.24 13.98
CA ASP A 3 -28.91 -8.64 14.42
C ASP A 3 -30.27 -9.34 14.29
N ALA A 4 -31.36 -8.60 14.53
CA ALA A 4 -32.72 -9.10 14.28
C ALA A 4 -32.96 -9.40 12.78
N GLY A 5 -32.41 -8.59 11.88
CA GLY A 5 -32.45 -8.83 10.44
C GLY A 5 -31.67 -10.06 10.02
N ILE A 6 -30.48 -10.29 10.61
CA ILE A 6 -29.69 -11.51 10.42
C ILE A 6 -30.47 -12.74 10.86
N ALA A 7 -31.02 -12.70 12.08
CA ALA A 7 -31.81 -13.80 12.60
C ALA A 7 -33.01 -14.11 11.70
N GLN A 8 -33.65 -13.08 11.13
CA GLN A 8 -34.75 -13.28 10.19
C GLN A 8 -34.30 -13.90 8.87
N LEU A 9 -33.16 -13.46 8.31
CA LEU A 9 -32.59 -14.04 7.09
C LEU A 9 -32.27 -15.53 7.30
N ILE A 10 -31.60 -15.87 8.40
CA ILE A 10 -31.27 -17.25 8.77
C ILE A 10 -32.54 -18.09 8.91
N ARG A 11 -33.56 -17.57 9.60
CA ARG A 11 -34.86 -18.23 9.73
C ARG A 11 -35.49 -18.51 8.37
N ASN A 12 -35.50 -17.53 7.46
CA ASN A 12 -36.09 -17.69 6.13
C ASN A 12 -35.38 -18.77 5.31
N ILE A 13 -34.04 -18.77 5.31
CA ILE A 13 -33.24 -19.79 4.61
C ILE A 13 -33.52 -21.19 5.19
N ASN A 14 -33.50 -21.32 6.51
CA ASN A 14 -33.72 -22.59 7.19
C ASN A 14 -35.14 -23.16 6.98
N LEU A 15 -36.15 -22.30 6.81
CA LEU A 15 -37.52 -22.74 6.55
C LEU A 15 -37.74 -23.23 5.11
N GLN A 16 -37.00 -22.66 4.15
CA GLN A 16 -37.20 -22.94 2.72
C GLN A 16 -36.28 -24.05 2.20
N ALA A 17 -35.04 -24.11 2.68
CA ALA A 17 -34.05 -25.07 2.21
C ALA A 17 -34.32 -26.49 2.75
N LYS A 18 -34.24 -27.47 1.87
CA LYS A 18 -34.44 -28.90 2.18
C LYS A 18 -33.13 -29.65 2.39
N SER A 19 -32.00 -29.04 2.06
CA SER A 19 -30.66 -29.63 2.22
C SER A 19 -29.61 -28.58 2.63
N PRO A 20 -28.46 -29.00 3.20
CA PRO A 20 -27.35 -28.08 3.49
C PRO A 20 -26.81 -27.36 2.25
N ALA A 21 -26.80 -28.01 1.08
CA ALA A 21 -26.38 -27.39 -0.17
C ALA A 21 -27.34 -26.28 -0.60
N GLU A 22 -28.64 -26.53 -0.52
CA GLU A 22 -29.68 -25.54 -0.85
C GLU A 22 -29.65 -24.34 0.12
N LYS A 23 -29.33 -24.55 1.41
CA LYS A 23 -29.12 -23.43 2.35
C LYS A 23 -28.02 -22.49 1.88
N LEU A 24 -26.92 -23.05 1.39
CA LEU A 24 -25.75 -22.30 0.96
C LEU A 24 -26.04 -21.55 -0.36
N GLU A 25 -26.72 -22.19 -1.30
CA GLU A 25 -27.18 -21.55 -2.55
C GLU A 25 -28.13 -20.39 -2.28
N MET A 26 -29.11 -20.60 -1.38
CA MET A 26 -30.04 -19.55 -0.96
C MET A 26 -29.32 -18.40 -0.25
N LEU A 27 -28.33 -18.69 0.60
CA LEU A 27 -27.50 -17.66 1.21
C LEU A 27 -26.78 -16.85 0.13
N TYR A 28 -26.12 -17.52 -0.82
CA TYR A 28 -25.42 -16.83 -1.92
C TYR A 28 -26.37 -15.98 -2.76
N PHE A 29 -27.57 -16.47 -3.06
CA PHE A 29 -28.57 -15.67 -3.76
C PHE A 29 -29.00 -14.43 -2.94
N ALA A 30 -29.14 -14.56 -1.62
CA ALA A 30 -29.54 -13.46 -0.75
C ALA A 30 -28.44 -12.40 -0.55
N ILE A 31 -27.17 -12.82 -0.52
CA ILE A 31 -26.05 -11.90 -0.25
C ILE A 31 -25.41 -11.40 -1.53
N ASN A 32 -25.33 -12.18 -2.61
CA ASN A 32 -24.74 -11.69 -3.85
C ASN A 32 -25.61 -10.56 -4.40
N GLU A 33 -24.98 -9.46 -4.81
CA GLU A 33 -25.66 -8.27 -5.35
C GLU A 33 -26.60 -7.51 -4.41
N SER A 34 -26.66 -7.86 -3.13
CA SER A 34 -27.46 -7.08 -2.17
C SER A 34 -26.66 -5.91 -1.59
N GLU A 35 -27.34 -4.92 -1.02
CA GLU A 35 -26.70 -3.84 -0.25
C GLU A 35 -26.52 -4.24 1.23
N ILE A 36 -26.69 -5.52 1.54
CA ILE A 36 -26.66 -6.03 2.90
C ILE A 36 -25.20 -6.22 3.30
N LEU A 37 -24.73 -5.35 4.21
CA LEU A 37 -23.39 -5.45 4.80
C LEU A 37 -23.41 -6.06 6.21
N PHE A 38 -22.37 -6.83 6.52
CA PHE A 38 -22.20 -7.63 7.74
C PHE A 38 -20.92 -7.29 8.51
N SER A 39 -20.98 -7.35 9.84
CA SER A 39 -19.77 -7.45 10.66
C SER A 39 -19.14 -8.85 10.54
N ALA A 40 -17.92 -9.02 11.03
CA ALA A 40 -17.26 -10.32 11.04
C ALA A 40 -18.07 -11.39 11.81
N SER A 41 -18.70 -11.00 12.93
CA SER A 41 -19.51 -11.91 13.75
C SER A 41 -20.80 -12.32 13.05
N GLN A 42 -21.49 -11.37 12.39
CA GLN A 42 -22.70 -11.64 11.62
C GLN A 42 -22.42 -12.55 10.42
N ALA A 43 -21.31 -12.31 9.71
CA ALA A 43 -20.89 -13.16 8.60
C ALA A 43 -20.54 -14.58 9.08
N TYR A 44 -19.83 -14.71 10.21
CA TYR A 44 -19.54 -16.01 10.81
C TYR A 44 -20.83 -16.77 11.17
N GLU A 45 -21.78 -16.11 11.83
CA GLU A 45 -23.07 -16.70 12.21
C GLU A 45 -23.85 -17.19 10.98
N LEU A 46 -23.93 -16.38 9.91
CA LEU A 46 -24.57 -16.79 8.66
C LEU A 46 -23.93 -18.04 8.06
N LEU A 47 -22.60 -18.08 7.99
CA LEU A 47 -21.85 -19.22 7.47
C LEU A 47 -22.05 -20.47 8.34
N GLU A 48 -22.05 -20.33 9.65
CA GLU A 48 -22.28 -21.43 10.58
C GLU A 48 -23.68 -22.04 10.39
N GLN A 49 -24.72 -21.18 10.40
CA GLN A 49 -26.11 -21.61 10.34
C GLN A 49 -26.53 -22.14 8.95
N CYS A 50 -25.85 -21.70 7.89
CA CYS A 50 -26.12 -22.14 6.51
C CYS A 50 -25.16 -23.25 6.03
N GLY A 51 -24.30 -23.80 6.90
CA GLY A 51 -23.39 -24.90 6.56
C GLY A 51 -22.11 -24.51 5.79
N GLY A 52 -21.85 -23.21 5.67
CA GLY A 52 -20.67 -22.65 5.01
C GLY A 52 -19.35 -22.82 5.77
N LEU A 53 -19.33 -23.34 7.00
CA LEU A 53 -18.09 -23.63 7.74
C LEU A 53 -17.54 -25.06 7.50
N ASN A 54 -18.25 -25.89 6.73
CA ASN A 54 -17.78 -27.21 6.35
C ASN A 54 -16.46 -27.12 5.54
N LYS A 55 -15.53 -28.04 5.78
CA LYS A 55 -14.15 -28.01 5.24
C LYS A 55 -14.11 -28.04 3.71
N GLU A 56 -15.05 -28.71 3.06
CA GLU A 56 -15.09 -28.86 1.59
C GLU A 56 -15.51 -27.55 0.90
N VAL A 57 -16.35 -26.73 1.55
CA VAL A 57 -16.96 -25.53 0.95
C VAL A 57 -16.52 -24.21 1.60
N ARG A 58 -15.86 -24.25 2.77
CA ARG A 58 -15.61 -23.04 3.58
C ARG A 58 -14.83 -21.95 2.89
N VAL A 59 -13.88 -22.29 2.02
CA VAL A 59 -13.10 -21.28 1.30
C VAL A 59 -14.00 -20.52 0.33
N ALA A 60 -14.84 -21.23 -0.44
CA ALA A 60 -15.80 -20.62 -1.35
C ALA A 60 -16.86 -19.81 -0.58
N ALA A 61 -17.38 -20.34 0.53
CA ALA A 61 -18.37 -19.65 1.33
C ALA A 61 -17.84 -18.35 1.96
N VAL A 62 -16.61 -18.38 2.50
CA VAL A 62 -15.92 -17.16 2.97
C VAL A 62 -15.69 -16.20 1.81
N SER A 63 -15.28 -16.68 0.62
CA SER A 63 -15.10 -15.84 -0.57
C SER A 63 -16.36 -15.05 -0.94
N HIS A 64 -17.55 -15.69 -0.91
CA HIS A 64 -18.82 -15.00 -1.15
C HIS A 64 -19.16 -13.98 -0.06
N ALA A 65 -18.99 -14.35 1.21
CA ALA A 65 -19.32 -13.47 2.34
C ALA A 65 -18.45 -12.21 2.35
N LEU A 66 -17.19 -12.29 1.94
CA LEU A 66 -16.22 -11.20 2.01
C LEU A 66 -16.59 -9.95 1.20
N PHE A 67 -17.33 -10.11 0.10
CA PHE A 67 -17.84 -8.97 -0.68
C PHE A 67 -18.84 -8.11 0.09
N GLN A 68 -19.43 -8.67 1.15
CA GLN A 68 -20.45 -8.04 1.98
C GLN A 68 -19.99 -7.72 3.40
N VAL A 69 -18.70 -7.82 3.68
CA VAL A 69 -18.16 -7.42 4.98
C VAL A 69 -17.95 -5.90 5.02
N ILE A 70 -18.36 -5.26 6.12
CA ILE A 70 -18.39 -3.79 6.26
C ILE A 70 -17.00 -3.17 6.12
N THR A 71 -15.98 -3.78 6.75
CA THR A 71 -14.63 -3.21 6.81
C THR A 71 -13.56 -4.25 6.49
N ALA A 72 -12.40 -3.78 6.02
CA ALA A 72 -11.24 -4.65 5.84
C ALA A 72 -10.80 -5.33 7.16
N LYS A 73 -11.03 -4.69 8.31
CA LYS A 73 -10.74 -5.27 9.62
C LYS A 73 -11.67 -6.43 9.95
N ASP A 74 -12.95 -6.31 9.60
CA ASP A 74 -13.90 -7.40 9.76
C ASP A 74 -13.60 -8.54 8.78
N ALA A 75 -13.17 -8.23 7.56
CA ALA A 75 -12.71 -9.24 6.60
C ALA A 75 -11.49 -10.00 7.15
N GLN A 76 -10.49 -9.28 7.66
CA GLN A 76 -9.32 -9.86 8.34
C GLN A 76 -9.70 -10.74 9.53
N ARG A 77 -10.63 -10.28 10.38
CA ARG A 77 -11.14 -11.06 11.51
C ARG A 77 -11.84 -12.34 11.03
N LEU A 78 -12.76 -12.24 10.08
CA LEU A 78 -13.49 -13.40 9.54
C LEU A 78 -12.52 -14.43 8.95
N VAL A 79 -11.60 -13.99 8.09
CA VAL A 79 -10.59 -14.87 7.47
C VAL A 79 -9.68 -15.48 8.55
N SER A 80 -9.29 -14.70 9.55
CA SER A 80 -8.34 -15.16 10.56
C SER A 80 -8.92 -16.20 11.53
N THR A 81 -10.21 -16.09 11.84
CA THR A 81 -10.92 -17.02 12.73
C THR A 81 -11.42 -18.28 12.01
N THR A 82 -11.71 -18.21 10.72
CA THR A 82 -12.33 -19.34 9.97
C THR A 82 -11.35 -20.19 9.19
N LEU A 83 -10.28 -19.59 8.64
CA LEU A 83 -9.39 -20.26 7.67
C LEU A 83 -7.97 -20.44 8.22
N ASN A 84 -7.39 -21.60 7.95
CA ASN A 84 -5.96 -21.84 8.18
C ASN A 84 -5.10 -21.26 7.05
N LEU A 85 -3.77 -21.25 7.21
CA LEU A 85 -2.84 -20.62 6.27
C LEU A 85 -2.95 -21.17 4.82
N ARG A 86 -3.16 -22.49 4.64
CA ARG A 86 -3.29 -23.09 3.31
C ARG A 86 -4.59 -22.65 2.64
N GLU A 87 -5.66 -22.54 3.41
CA GLU A 87 -6.97 -22.11 2.90
C GLU A 87 -7.01 -20.63 2.56
N ARG A 88 -6.31 -19.80 3.33
CA ARG A 88 -6.15 -18.38 2.99
C ARG A 88 -5.35 -18.19 1.69
N ALA A 89 -4.35 -19.04 1.45
CA ALA A 89 -3.63 -19.02 0.18
C ALA A 89 -4.57 -19.39 -0.98
N LYS A 90 -5.42 -20.40 -0.81
CA LYS A 90 -6.46 -20.74 -1.80
C LYS A 90 -7.46 -19.59 -1.99
N LEU A 91 -7.92 -18.98 -0.91
CA LEU A 91 -8.82 -17.82 -0.94
C LEU A 91 -8.23 -16.67 -1.76
N LYS A 92 -6.92 -16.37 -1.60
CA LYS A 92 -6.24 -15.34 -2.40
C LYS A 92 -6.26 -15.68 -3.90
N VAL A 93 -6.01 -16.94 -4.26
CA VAL A 93 -6.08 -17.39 -5.65
C VAL A 93 -7.51 -17.24 -6.19
N ASP A 94 -8.51 -17.66 -5.41
CA ASP A 94 -9.92 -17.62 -5.81
C ASP A 94 -10.45 -16.17 -5.96
N LEU A 95 -10.01 -15.23 -5.11
CA LEU A 95 -10.42 -13.81 -5.15
C LEU A 95 -9.64 -12.95 -6.14
N GLY A 96 -8.43 -13.35 -6.55
CA GLY A 96 -7.58 -12.59 -7.46
C GLY A 96 -7.37 -11.14 -7.01
N ASN A 97 -7.64 -10.19 -7.91
CA ASN A 97 -7.53 -8.75 -7.66
C ASN A 97 -8.35 -8.27 -6.44
N ALA A 98 -9.46 -8.92 -6.13
CA ALA A 98 -10.32 -8.52 -5.01
C ALA A 98 -9.68 -8.76 -3.65
N TYR A 99 -8.74 -9.69 -3.53
CA TYR A 99 -8.12 -10.06 -2.25
C TYR A 99 -7.43 -8.85 -1.59
N ALA A 100 -6.60 -8.13 -2.34
CA ALA A 100 -5.84 -6.99 -1.85
C ALA A 100 -6.75 -5.89 -1.30
N VAL A 101 -7.85 -5.61 -2.01
CA VAL A 101 -8.84 -4.59 -1.64
C VAL A 101 -9.63 -5.01 -0.40
N ILE A 102 -10.21 -6.22 -0.40
CA ILE A 102 -11.00 -6.76 0.72
C ILE A 102 -10.16 -6.81 2.01
N MET A 103 -8.90 -7.23 1.90
CA MET A 103 -8.01 -7.36 3.05
C MET A 103 -7.38 -6.03 3.48
N GLY A 104 -7.71 -4.91 2.83
CA GLY A 104 -7.23 -3.57 3.19
C GLY A 104 -5.74 -3.36 2.93
N ASN A 105 -5.22 -3.97 1.87
CA ASN A 105 -3.90 -3.71 1.31
C ASN A 105 -3.96 -3.50 -0.22
N PRO A 106 -4.65 -2.46 -0.70
CA PRO A 106 -4.76 -2.19 -2.13
C PRO A 106 -3.46 -1.70 -2.78
N THR A 107 -2.32 -1.60 -2.08
CA THR A 107 -1.05 -1.27 -2.74
C THR A 107 -0.56 -2.47 -3.57
N ALA A 108 -0.89 -2.46 -4.87
CA ALA A 108 -0.62 -3.56 -5.78
C ALA A 108 -0.73 -3.11 -7.25
N HIS A 109 -0.26 -3.96 -8.15
CA HIS A 109 -0.62 -3.89 -9.57
C HIS A 109 -1.97 -4.57 -9.78
N PHE A 110 -2.85 -3.90 -10.53
CA PHE A 110 -4.15 -4.40 -10.92
C PHE A 110 -4.22 -4.53 -12.43
N ALA A 111 -4.58 -5.72 -12.90
CA ALA A 111 -4.98 -5.97 -14.28
C ALA A 111 -6.42 -6.48 -14.24
N LEU A 112 -7.35 -5.59 -14.55
CA LEU A 112 -8.79 -5.80 -14.41
C LEU A 112 -9.42 -6.10 -15.77
N ASP A 113 -10.03 -7.27 -15.91
CA ASP A 113 -10.91 -7.55 -17.05
C ASP A 113 -12.30 -6.99 -16.72
N LEU A 114 -12.69 -5.91 -17.39
CA LEU A 114 -13.96 -5.25 -17.11
C LEU A 114 -15.17 -6.10 -17.52
N VAL A 115 -15.01 -7.21 -18.24
CA VAL A 115 -16.08 -8.22 -18.45
C VAL A 115 -16.35 -8.99 -17.15
N ASN A 116 -15.31 -9.23 -16.34
CA ASN A 116 -15.44 -9.86 -15.03
C ASN A 116 -16.08 -8.90 -14.03
N ARG A 117 -17.17 -9.36 -13.43
CA ARG A 117 -17.92 -8.57 -12.45
C ARG A 117 -17.14 -8.31 -11.16
N ALA A 118 -16.31 -9.26 -10.72
CA ALA A 118 -15.47 -9.09 -9.53
C ALA A 118 -14.43 -7.99 -9.76
N ASP A 119 -13.84 -7.93 -10.95
CA ASP A 119 -12.90 -6.86 -11.32
C ASP A 119 -13.60 -5.49 -11.42
N ARG A 120 -14.84 -5.43 -11.94
CA ARG A 120 -15.64 -4.20 -11.85
C ARG A 120 -15.96 -3.79 -10.41
N TRP A 121 -16.15 -4.74 -9.50
CA TRP A 121 -16.30 -4.44 -8.06
C TRP A 121 -15.01 -3.88 -7.46
N VAL A 122 -13.85 -4.45 -7.83
CA VAL A 122 -12.52 -3.94 -7.45
C VAL A 122 -12.33 -2.50 -7.90
N ALA A 123 -12.60 -2.22 -9.17
CA ALA A 123 -12.54 -0.87 -9.74
C ALA A 123 -13.37 0.14 -8.93
N ARG A 124 -14.63 -0.20 -8.61
CA ARG A 124 -15.52 0.64 -7.80
C ARG A 124 -14.99 0.86 -6.38
N LYS A 125 -14.46 -0.17 -5.73
CA LYS A 125 -13.93 -0.05 -4.36
C LYS A 125 -12.63 0.73 -4.29
N LEU A 126 -11.78 0.61 -5.30
CA LEU A 126 -10.56 1.41 -5.40
C LEU A 126 -10.86 2.89 -5.62
N VAL A 127 -11.87 3.25 -6.43
CA VAL A 127 -12.25 4.67 -6.57
C VAL A 127 -12.88 5.23 -5.28
N GLU A 128 -13.71 4.47 -4.58
CA GLU A 128 -14.25 4.87 -3.26
C GLU A 128 -13.12 5.14 -2.26
N SER A 129 -12.11 4.27 -2.27
CA SER A 129 -10.88 4.42 -1.47
C SER A 129 -10.15 5.69 -1.91
N ALA A 130 -9.79 5.81 -3.19
CA ALA A 130 -9.07 6.97 -3.75
C ALA A 130 -9.74 8.31 -3.44
N GLN A 131 -11.08 8.41 -3.52
CA GLN A 131 -11.83 9.62 -3.15
C GLN A 131 -11.71 9.96 -1.66
N THR A 132 -11.85 8.95 -0.79
CA THR A 132 -11.71 9.10 0.67
C THR A 132 -10.30 9.57 1.00
N GLU A 133 -9.33 8.96 0.34
CA GLU A 133 -7.91 9.16 0.46
C GLU A 133 -7.44 10.54 0.00
N LYS A 134 -7.97 11.02 -1.13
CA LYS A 134 -7.81 12.36 -1.66
C LYS A 134 -8.27 13.42 -0.65
N LYS A 135 -9.47 13.26 -0.09
CA LYS A 135 -10.01 14.19 0.93
C LYS A 135 -9.11 14.23 2.17
N MET A 136 -8.64 13.08 2.64
CA MET A 136 -7.76 13.02 3.81
C MET A 136 -6.38 13.61 3.54
N SER A 137 -5.81 13.35 2.37
CA SER A 137 -4.50 13.89 1.97
C SER A 137 -4.55 15.42 1.89
N ILE A 138 -5.57 15.99 1.24
CA ILE A 138 -5.78 17.45 1.19
C ILE A 138 -5.94 18.03 2.60
N ALA A 139 -6.77 17.40 3.45
CA ALA A 139 -6.99 17.85 4.82
C ALA A 139 -5.72 17.79 5.69
N SER A 140 -4.77 16.89 5.38
CA SER A 140 -3.50 16.77 6.07
C SER A 140 -2.52 17.91 5.77
N LYS A 141 -2.80 18.75 4.77
CA LYS A 141 -1.92 19.82 4.27
C LYS A 141 -0.56 19.33 3.76
N ARG A 142 -0.42 18.02 3.53
CA ARG A 142 0.73 17.42 2.84
C ARG A 142 0.68 17.78 1.36
N GLY A 143 1.82 17.90 0.70
CA GLY A 143 1.91 17.99 -0.75
C GLY A 143 1.39 16.73 -1.43
N ASP A 144 0.95 16.90 -2.68
CA ASP A 144 0.45 15.82 -3.50
C ASP A 144 1.58 14.88 -3.94
N THR A 145 1.39 13.58 -3.78
CA THR A 145 2.35 12.52 -4.13
C THR A 145 1.83 11.59 -5.25
N SER A 146 0.73 11.97 -5.91
CA SER A 146 0.20 11.25 -7.07
C SER A 146 1.09 11.42 -8.30
N GLN A 147 1.06 10.45 -9.22
CA GLN A 147 1.87 10.49 -10.45
C GLN A 147 1.58 11.74 -11.30
N HIS A 148 0.32 12.17 -11.30
CA HIS A 148 -0.22 13.25 -12.13
C HIS A 148 -0.52 14.54 -11.34
N ILE A 149 -0.17 14.62 -10.05
CA ILE A 149 -0.46 15.77 -9.17
C ILE A 149 -1.96 16.14 -9.22
N ASN A 150 -2.80 15.10 -9.15
CA ASN A 150 -4.27 15.19 -9.16
C ASN A 150 -4.91 14.62 -7.88
N TRP A 151 -4.09 14.28 -6.88
CA TRP A 151 -4.40 13.63 -5.61
C TRP A 151 -4.97 12.22 -5.71
N GLU A 152 -4.89 11.59 -6.88
CA GLU A 152 -5.39 10.23 -7.09
C GLU A 152 -4.25 9.22 -7.08
N ASN A 153 -4.51 8.06 -6.49
CA ASN A 153 -3.47 7.07 -6.17
C ASN A 153 -3.23 6.04 -7.29
N PHE A 154 -3.75 6.34 -8.48
CA PHE A 154 -3.56 5.56 -9.70
C PHE A 154 -2.27 6.00 -10.39
N ARG A 155 -1.57 5.02 -10.98
CA ARG A 155 -0.29 5.22 -11.65
C ARG A 155 -0.12 4.16 -12.74
N ASN A 156 0.71 4.46 -13.74
CA ASN A 156 1.04 3.55 -14.83
C ASN A 156 -0.22 3.03 -15.54
N GLU A 157 -1.18 3.92 -15.77
CA GLU A 157 -2.52 3.53 -16.18
C GLU A 157 -2.62 3.29 -17.69
N THR A 158 -3.26 2.17 -18.05
CA THR A 158 -3.58 1.84 -19.44
C THR A 158 -4.99 1.26 -19.56
N LEU A 159 -5.66 1.57 -20.68
CA LEU A 159 -6.91 0.95 -21.07
C LEU A 159 -6.70 0.31 -22.44
N ASP A 160 -6.85 -1.00 -22.51
CA ASP A 160 -6.55 -1.81 -23.71
C ASP A 160 -5.14 -1.57 -24.26
N GLY A 161 -4.17 -1.34 -23.36
CA GLY A 161 -2.77 -1.08 -23.67
C GLY A 161 -2.43 0.40 -23.97
N GLU A 162 -3.43 1.25 -24.15
CA GLU A 162 -3.23 2.68 -24.41
C GLU A 162 -3.13 3.48 -23.11
N LYS A 163 -2.09 4.32 -23.02
CA LYS A 163 -1.87 5.17 -21.83
C LYS A 163 -2.98 6.21 -21.69
N PHE A 164 -3.47 6.39 -20.46
CA PHE A 164 -4.39 7.48 -20.15
C PHE A 164 -4.26 7.88 -18.67
N VAL A 165 -4.94 8.95 -18.27
CA VAL A 165 -4.98 9.36 -16.86
C VAL A 165 -6.29 8.87 -16.27
N LEU A 166 -6.21 7.92 -15.32
CA LEU A 166 -7.39 7.52 -14.56
C LEU A 166 -7.81 8.69 -13.68
N THR A 167 -9.08 9.04 -13.78
CA THR A 167 -9.72 9.99 -12.88
C THR A 167 -10.93 9.35 -12.21
N THR A 168 -11.30 9.86 -11.05
CA THR A 168 -12.55 9.50 -10.37
C THR A 168 -13.76 9.52 -11.31
N SER A 169 -13.81 10.45 -12.29
CA SER A 169 -14.94 10.57 -13.22
C SER A 169 -15.05 9.41 -14.21
N PHE A 170 -13.95 8.72 -14.52
CA PHE A 170 -13.97 7.51 -15.37
C PHE A 170 -14.91 6.45 -14.78
N PHE A 171 -14.94 6.33 -13.44
CA PHE A 171 -15.73 5.32 -12.74
C PHE A 171 -17.22 5.65 -12.65
N ASN A 172 -17.63 6.90 -12.90
CA ASN A 172 -19.05 7.28 -12.94
C ASN A 172 -19.80 6.52 -14.05
N SER A 173 -19.09 6.17 -15.12
CA SER A 173 -19.58 5.39 -16.25
C SER A 173 -18.58 4.29 -16.59
N LEU A 174 -18.27 3.45 -15.59
CA LEU A 174 -17.31 2.35 -15.74
C LEU A 174 -17.73 1.43 -16.90
N PRO A 175 -16.86 1.21 -17.91
CA PRO A 175 -17.15 0.30 -19.02
C PRO A 175 -17.48 -1.12 -18.55
N GLN A 176 -18.27 -1.85 -19.35
CA GLN A 176 -18.60 -3.26 -19.10
C GLN A 176 -17.64 -4.25 -19.80
N CYS A 177 -16.67 -3.74 -20.54
CA CYS A 177 -15.63 -4.49 -21.24
C CYS A 177 -14.35 -3.63 -21.37
N GLY A 178 -13.24 -4.27 -21.72
CA GLY A 178 -11.91 -3.64 -21.82
C GLY A 178 -10.97 -4.12 -20.72
N HIS A 179 -9.67 -3.96 -20.93
CA HIS A 179 -8.62 -4.35 -20.00
C HIS A 179 -8.05 -3.09 -19.35
N LEU A 180 -8.31 -2.91 -18.07
CA LEU A 180 -7.83 -1.77 -17.30
C LEU A 180 -6.64 -2.20 -16.45
N GLU A 181 -5.46 -1.67 -16.73
CA GLU A 181 -4.25 -1.95 -15.97
C GLU A 181 -3.71 -0.68 -15.30
N PHE A 182 -3.29 -0.79 -14.04
CA PHE A 182 -2.67 0.30 -13.29
C PHE A 182 -1.99 -0.23 -12.03
N ASP A 183 -1.03 0.52 -11.51
CA ASP A 183 -0.58 0.39 -10.14
C ASP A 183 -1.43 1.29 -9.24
N TYR A 184 -1.77 0.78 -8.06
CA TYR A 184 -2.36 1.60 -7.00
C TYR A 184 -1.35 1.71 -5.87
N ALA A 185 -0.97 2.93 -5.51
CA ALA A 185 -0.08 3.18 -4.38
C ALA A 185 -0.79 3.98 -3.30
N LEU A 186 -1.09 3.33 -2.18
CA LEU A 186 -1.68 4.02 -1.04
C LEU A 186 -0.81 5.20 -0.60
N SER A 187 -1.36 6.41 -0.70
CA SER A 187 -0.70 7.64 -0.24
C SER A 187 -1.02 7.99 1.22
N HIS A 188 -1.36 6.96 2.01
CA HIS A 188 -1.94 7.12 3.35
C HIS A 188 -0.88 7.01 4.43
N ARG A 189 -0.81 8.02 5.30
CA ARG A 189 -0.21 7.84 6.62
C ARG A 189 -1.16 7.00 7.46
N ARG A 190 -1.01 5.68 7.35
CA ARG A 190 -1.79 4.69 8.10
C ARG A 190 -1.83 5.00 9.61
N TYR A 191 -0.83 5.70 10.13
CA TYR A 191 -0.80 6.28 11.47
C TYR A 191 -2.04 7.12 11.84
N GLU A 192 -2.45 8.12 11.04
CA GLU A 192 -3.53 9.04 11.44
C GLU A 192 -4.92 8.39 11.34
N GLN A 193 -5.13 7.55 10.33
CA GLN A 193 -6.36 6.76 10.21
C GLN A 193 -6.40 5.66 11.27
N LEU A 194 -5.31 4.94 11.52
CA LEU A 194 -5.27 3.93 12.58
C LEU A 194 -5.46 4.58 13.95
N VAL A 195 -4.92 5.77 14.21
CA VAL A 195 -5.23 6.53 15.42
C VAL A 195 -6.72 6.89 15.46
N LYS A 196 -7.32 7.35 14.35
CA LYS A 196 -8.78 7.62 14.29
C LYS A 196 -9.63 6.36 14.45
N GLU A 197 -9.25 5.23 13.89
CA GLU A 197 -9.93 3.94 14.00
C GLU A 197 -9.74 3.31 15.39
N LEU A 198 -8.52 3.34 15.94
CA LEU A 198 -8.24 2.96 17.34
C LEU A 198 -8.96 3.87 18.35
N ALA A 199 -9.32 5.10 17.97
CA ALA A 199 -10.17 5.99 18.77
C ALA A 199 -11.65 5.60 18.69
N LYS A 200 -12.09 4.96 17.58
CA LYS A 200 -13.47 4.47 17.38
C LYS A 200 -13.72 3.08 17.98
N ASP A 201 -12.68 2.26 18.11
CA ASP A 201 -12.79 0.90 18.65
C ASP A 201 -12.88 0.86 20.19
N CYS A 202 -14.02 0.34 20.69
CA CYS A 202 -14.30 0.12 22.12
C CYS A 202 -13.84 -1.26 22.64
N VAL A 203 -13.38 -2.16 21.77
CA VAL A 203 -13.12 -3.57 22.14
C VAL A 203 -11.70 -3.97 21.76
N PHE A 204 -10.70 -3.76 22.63
CA PHE A 204 -9.43 -4.50 22.55
C PHE A 204 -8.71 -4.62 23.89
N ILE A 205 -8.00 -5.75 24.00
CA ILE A 205 -7.20 -6.30 25.09
C ILE A 205 -6.36 -5.21 25.76
N ASP A 206 -6.63 -4.96 27.04
CA ASP A 206 -5.74 -4.20 27.91
C ASP A 206 -4.36 -4.88 27.89
N ILE A 207 -3.36 -4.20 27.33
CA ILE A 207 -1.97 -4.52 27.63
C ILE A 207 -1.80 -4.08 29.09
N PRO A 208 -1.67 -4.99 30.07
CA PRO A 208 -1.67 -4.61 31.47
C PRO A 208 -0.49 -3.68 31.71
N ASP A 209 -0.75 -2.44 32.08
CA ASP A 209 0.29 -1.57 32.59
C ASP A 209 0.69 -2.13 33.96
N GLY A 210 1.86 -2.75 34.02
CA GLY A 210 2.54 -3.07 35.27
C GLY A 210 3.02 -1.80 35.97
N ALA A 211 2.13 -0.84 36.25
CA ALA A 211 2.31 0.26 37.18
C ALA A 211 1.02 1.10 37.22
N GLY A 212 0.41 1.17 38.41
CA GLY A 212 -0.81 1.91 38.63
C GLY A 212 -0.65 3.43 38.54
N GLN A 213 -1.66 4.08 37.99
CA GLN A 213 -2.39 5.22 38.56
C GLN A 213 -3.51 5.63 37.57
N PRO A 214 -4.70 6.05 38.04
CA PRO A 214 -5.76 6.51 37.16
C PRO A 214 -5.41 7.91 36.62
N ALA A 215 -4.87 7.96 35.41
CA ALA A 215 -4.70 9.23 34.70
C ALA A 215 -6.07 9.81 34.31
N ALA A 216 -6.21 11.14 34.39
CA ALA A 216 -7.39 11.88 33.96
C ALA A 216 -7.87 11.43 32.56
N PRO A 217 -9.18 11.52 32.25
CA PRO A 217 -9.70 11.02 30.97
C PRO A 217 -9.08 11.80 29.80
N LEU A 218 -8.04 11.20 29.20
CA LEU A 218 -7.44 11.66 27.97
C LEU A 218 -8.51 11.74 26.87
N ASP A 219 -8.50 12.81 26.09
CA ASP A 219 -9.28 12.96 24.85
C ASP A 219 -9.08 11.73 23.93
N PRO A 220 -10.13 11.20 23.28
CA PRO A 220 -10.06 10.07 22.34
C PRO A 220 -8.84 10.06 21.41
N VAL A 221 -8.45 11.21 20.85
CA VAL A 221 -7.28 11.31 19.96
C VAL A 221 -5.98 11.11 20.74
N ALA A 222 -5.86 11.70 21.92
CA ALA A 222 -4.69 11.51 22.80
C ALA A 222 -4.56 10.06 23.28
N LYS A 223 -5.67 9.42 23.65
CA LYS A 223 -5.70 7.97 23.97
C LYS A 223 -5.23 7.14 22.79
N ALA A 224 -5.73 7.42 21.58
CA ALA A 224 -5.33 6.68 20.39
C ALA A 224 -3.86 6.90 19.99
N LYS A 225 -3.31 8.10 20.15
CA LYS A 225 -1.87 8.36 20.01
C LYS A 225 -1.03 7.56 21.00
N GLN A 226 -1.45 7.53 22.28
CA GLN A 226 -0.77 6.73 23.32
C GLN A 226 -0.86 5.23 23.03
N ARG A 227 -2.02 4.75 22.58
CA ARG A 227 -2.26 3.36 22.16
C ARG A 227 -1.36 2.97 20.98
N TRP A 228 -1.25 3.84 19.97
CA TRP A 228 -0.33 3.62 18.86
C TRP A 228 1.11 3.56 19.32
N LYS A 229 1.52 4.47 20.22
CA LYS A 229 2.87 4.42 20.80
C LYS A 229 3.11 3.05 21.45
N LYS A 230 2.16 2.55 22.25
CA LYS A 230 2.25 1.19 22.82
C LYS A 230 2.30 0.09 21.76
N LEU A 231 1.50 0.15 20.69
CA LEU A 231 1.56 -0.82 19.59
C LEU A 231 2.90 -0.77 18.85
N ARG A 232 3.41 0.43 18.56
CA ARG A 232 4.72 0.65 17.93
C ARG A 232 5.83 0.09 18.81
N ASP A 233 5.80 0.40 20.10
CA ASP A 233 6.77 -0.10 21.06
C ASP A 233 6.64 -1.62 21.17
N TYR A 234 5.43 -2.18 21.23
CA TYR A 234 5.20 -3.62 21.18
C TYR A 234 5.79 -4.24 19.91
N VAL A 235 5.43 -3.76 18.71
CA VAL A 235 5.97 -4.30 17.45
C VAL A 235 7.49 -4.20 17.40
N ARG A 236 8.10 -3.13 17.93
CA ARG A 236 9.55 -2.97 18.04
C ARG A 236 10.21 -3.94 19.03
N HIS A 237 9.54 -4.29 20.13
CA HIS A 237 10.11 -5.10 21.22
C HIS A 237 9.66 -6.58 21.21
N ASN A 238 8.68 -6.95 20.39
CA ASN A 238 8.00 -8.24 20.50
C ASN A 238 8.68 -9.39 19.72
N GLN A 239 8.42 -10.62 20.19
CA GLN A 239 8.97 -11.92 19.80
C GLN A 239 8.67 -12.37 18.35
N PHE A 240 8.18 -11.49 17.47
CA PHE A 240 8.01 -11.75 16.03
C PHE A 240 9.34 -12.15 15.35
N LEU A 241 10.46 -11.74 15.96
CA LEU A 241 11.80 -12.23 15.66
C LEU A 241 11.90 -13.76 15.65
N ASN A 242 11.18 -14.49 16.51
CA ASN A 242 11.20 -15.95 16.54
C ASN A 242 10.48 -16.56 15.33
N MET A 243 9.36 -15.98 14.88
CA MET A 243 8.70 -16.37 13.63
C MET A 243 9.58 -16.04 12.42
N LEU A 244 10.22 -14.86 12.38
CA LEU A 244 11.14 -14.48 11.32
C LEU A 244 12.40 -15.34 11.30
N ASN A 245 12.95 -15.73 12.45
CA ASN A 245 14.07 -16.65 12.56
C ASN A 245 13.67 -18.06 12.13
N TYR A 246 12.46 -18.51 12.47
CA TYR A 246 11.87 -19.74 11.94
C TYR A 246 11.68 -19.67 10.42
N ALA A 247 11.16 -18.55 9.90
CA ALA A 247 11.02 -18.32 8.47
C ALA A 247 12.40 -18.35 7.78
N ARG A 248 13.37 -17.59 8.29
CA ARG A 248 14.76 -17.55 7.81
C ARG A 248 15.42 -18.93 7.77
N SER A 249 15.16 -19.78 8.76
CA SER A 249 15.76 -21.12 8.88
C SER A 249 15.00 -22.23 8.15
N HIS A 250 13.69 -22.11 7.91
CA HIS A 250 12.85 -23.20 7.39
C HIS A 250 12.03 -22.84 6.13
N ILE A 251 11.83 -21.56 5.81
CA ILE A 251 10.98 -21.08 4.72
C ILE A 251 11.78 -20.65 3.47
N PHE A 252 13.07 -20.27 3.60
CA PHE A 252 13.86 -19.63 2.54
C PHE A 252 14.93 -20.49 1.84
N ARG A 253 14.72 -21.81 1.73
CA ARG A 253 15.44 -22.60 0.72
C ARG A 253 14.61 -22.58 -0.58
N ILE A 254 14.46 -21.38 -1.15
CA ILE A 254 13.63 -21.13 -2.34
C ILE A 254 14.46 -21.45 -3.59
N LYS A 255 13.91 -22.24 -4.50
CA LYS A 255 14.44 -22.33 -5.86
C LYS A 255 14.04 -21.05 -6.59
N ASN A 256 14.98 -20.47 -7.33
CA ASN A 256 14.75 -19.24 -8.08
C ASN A 256 13.88 -19.52 -9.33
N CYS A 257 12.58 -19.78 -9.14
CA CYS A 257 11.61 -19.99 -10.20
C CYS A 257 10.32 -19.19 -9.96
N ARG A 258 9.68 -18.76 -11.04
CA ARG A 258 8.50 -17.88 -11.02
C ARG A 258 7.38 -18.38 -10.12
N GLU A 259 7.09 -19.67 -10.16
CA GLU A 259 5.99 -20.27 -9.39
C GLU A 259 6.25 -20.22 -7.87
N GLU A 260 7.47 -20.56 -7.44
CA GLU A 260 7.83 -20.49 -6.02
C GLU A 260 7.81 -19.05 -5.50
N VAL A 261 8.25 -18.07 -6.30
CA VAL A 261 8.15 -16.65 -5.94
C VAL A 261 6.71 -16.23 -5.74
N ARG A 262 5.80 -16.58 -6.67
CA ARG A 262 4.36 -16.27 -6.54
C ARG A 262 3.76 -16.91 -5.29
N LEU A 263 4.07 -18.18 -5.02
CA LEU A 263 3.60 -18.88 -3.82
C LEU A 263 4.11 -18.21 -2.54
N LYS A 264 5.36 -17.73 -2.51
CA LYS A 264 5.88 -16.98 -1.36
C LYS A 264 5.22 -15.63 -1.17
N LEU A 265 4.95 -14.89 -2.24
CA LEU A 265 4.20 -13.63 -2.15
C LEU A 265 2.79 -13.86 -1.59
N VAL A 266 2.11 -14.93 -2.02
CA VAL A 266 0.83 -15.36 -1.42
C VAL A 266 0.98 -15.64 0.08
N GLN A 267 2.03 -16.33 0.51
CA GLN A 267 2.29 -16.59 1.93
C GLN A 267 2.56 -15.30 2.73
N ILE A 268 3.37 -14.39 2.19
CA ILE A 268 3.68 -13.10 2.81
C ILE A 268 2.41 -12.28 2.97
N GLU A 269 1.66 -12.04 1.89
CA GLU A 269 0.42 -11.28 1.93
C GLU A 269 -0.58 -11.85 2.92
N THR A 270 -0.74 -13.18 2.92
CA THR A 270 -1.62 -13.87 3.87
C THR A 270 -1.17 -13.63 5.32
N ALA A 271 0.14 -13.71 5.59
CA ALA A 271 0.71 -13.59 6.92
C ALA A 271 0.72 -12.14 7.46
N VAL A 272 0.70 -11.14 6.57
CA VAL A 272 0.73 -9.71 6.93
C VAL A 272 -0.60 -8.98 6.74
N SER A 273 -1.61 -9.67 6.19
CA SER A 273 -2.94 -9.12 5.89
C SER A 273 -3.63 -8.44 7.07
N ASP A 274 -3.36 -8.85 8.29
CA ASP A 274 -3.93 -8.35 9.55
C ASP A 274 -2.86 -7.79 10.50
N ARG A 275 -1.63 -7.58 10.01
CA ARG A 275 -0.48 -7.18 10.83
C ARG A 275 0.20 -5.93 10.29
N TYR A 276 1.01 -5.34 11.16
CA TYR A 276 1.85 -4.19 10.90
C TYR A 276 3.29 -4.50 11.28
N LEU A 277 4.25 -3.89 10.60
CA LEU A 277 5.68 -4.16 10.71
C LEU A 277 6.48 -2.87 10.77
N THR A 278 7.68 -2.90 11.33
CA THR A 278 8.68 -1.85 11.09
C THR A 278 9.35 -2.04 9.73
N ALA A 279 9.93 -0.98 9.17
CA ALA A 279 10.77 -1.04 7.97
C ALA A 279 11.92 -2.05 8.15
N GLU A 280 12.52 -2.12 9.34
CA GLU A 280 13.56 -3.10 9.68
C GLU A 280 13.03 -4.56 9.67
N GLN A 281 11.83 -4.82 10.18
CA GLN A 281 11.23 -6.15 10.12
C GLN A 281 10.88 -6.54 8.69
N ALA A 282 10.35 -5.60 7.92
CA ALA A 282 10.01 -5.79 6.52
C ALA A 282 11.28 -6.02 5.67
N SER A 283 12.38 -5.31 5.92
CA SER A 283 13.63 -5.49 5.19
C SER A 283 14.16 -6.93 5.29
N ARG A 284 14.03 -7.57 6.45
CA ARG A 284 14.40 -8.97 6.65
C ARG A 284 13.56 -9.94 5.79
N ILE A 285 12.27 -9.64 5.60
CA ILE A 285 11.38 -10.41 4.73
C ILE A 285 11.75 -10.16 3.26
N VAL A 286 11.92 -8.90 2.86
CA VAL A 286 12.31 -8.53 1.50
C VAL A 286 13.63 -9.21 1.12
N MET A 287 14.65 -9.13 1.97
CA MET A 287 15.98 -9.69 1.68
C MET A 287 16.03 -11.22 1.69
N SER A 288 15.00 -11.87 2.21
CA SER A 288 14.86 -13.32 2.15
C SER A 288 14.18 -13.80 0.86
N MET A 289 13.56 -12.91 0.09
CA MET A 289 13.03 -13.21 -1.24
C MET A 289 14.17 -13.29 -2.27
N PRO A 290 14.05 -14.18 -3.27
CA PRO A 290 14.97 -14.18 -4.41
C PRO A 290 14.83 -12.88 -5.21
N SER A 291 15.94 -12.40 -5.77
CA SER A 291 15.94 -11.25 -6.69
C SER A 291 15.29 -11.58 -8.04
N GLY A 292 15.39 -12.83 -8.50
CA GLY A 292 14.76 -13.27 -9.74
C GLY A 292 13.24 -13.09 -9.71
N PHE A 293 12.68 -12.75 -10.88
CA PHE A 293 11.24 -12.51 -11.06
C PHE A 293 10.68 -11.38 -10.15
N HIS A 294 11.50 -10.39 -9.81
CA HIS A 294 11.13 -9.24 -8.98
C HIS A 294 10.60 -9.60 -7.58
N GLY A 295 10.99 -10.77 -7.03
CA GLY A 295 10.46 -11.25 -5.75
C GLY A 295 10.69 -10.28 -4.58
N ARG A 296 11.81 -9.55 -4.58
CA ARG A 296 12.12 -8.52 -3.57
C ARG A 296 11.28 -7.26 -3.76
N VAL A 297 11.16 -6.78 -5.00
CA VAL A 297 10.34 -5.61 -5.36
C VAL A 297 8.89 -5.82 -4.95
N GLU A 298 8.33 -6.97 -5.34
CA GLU A 298 6.95 -7.34 -5.03
C GLU A 298 6.70 -7.46 -3.53
N ALA A 299 7.65 -8.05 -2.78
CA ALA A 299 7.56 -8.10 -1.33
C ALA A 299 7.64 -6.70 -0.71
N ALA A 300 8.55 -5.83 -1.17
CA ALA A 300 8.67 -4.46 -0.68
C ALA A 300 7.38 -3.66 -0.93
N ARG A 301 6.78 -3.79 -2.12
CA ARG A 301 5.50 -3.16 -2.48
C ARG A 301 4.36 -3.61 -1.59
N VAL A 302 4.17 -4.93 -1.43
CA VAL A 302 3.13 -5.51 -0.57
C VAL A 302 3.27 -5.04 0.88
N LEU A 303 4.51 -4.94 1.38
CA LEU A 303 4.78 -4.58 2.76
C LEU A 303 4.72 -3.07 3.00
N PHE A 304 4.81 -2.23 1.96
CA PHE A 304 4.83 -0.77 2.06
C PHE A 304 3.65 -0.23 2.89
N ALA A 305 2.43 -0.63 2.55
CA ALA A 305 1.25 -0.20 3.30
C ALA A 305 1.15 -0.82 4.71
N ARG A 306 1.97 -1.83 5.04
CA ARG A 306 2.02 -2.48 6.36
C ARG A 306 3.03 -1.85 7.31
N LEU A 307 3.77 -0.82 6.88
CA LEU A 307 4.80 -0.19 7.70
C LEU A 307 4.23 0.79 8.73
N ILE A 308 4.75 0.71 9.96
CA ILE A 308 4.41 1.63 11.05
C ILE A 308 5.31 2.88 11.10
N ASP A 309 6.43 2.80 10.41
CA ASP A 309 7.51 3.80 10.32
C ASP A 309 7.94 3.95 8.85
N VAL A 310 6.96 4.18 7.97
CA VAL A 310 7.16 4.31 6.51
C VAL A 310 8.27 5.30 6.14
N GLY A 311 8.56 6.32 6.94
CA GLY A 311 9.69 7.23 6.73
C GLY A 311 11.08 6.57 6.72
N ASN A 312 11.19 5.32 7.21
CA ASN A 312 12.39 4.50 7.12
C ASN A 312 12.37 3.52 5.94
N PHE A 313 11.42 3.63 5.01
CA PHE A 313 11.34 2.74 3.84
C PHE A 313 12.61 2.79 2.97
N CYS A 314 13.33 3.91 2.99
CA CYS A 314 14.65 4.04 2.39
C CYS A 314 15.61 2.91 2.84
N GLU A 315 15.52 2.41 4.08
CA GLU A 315 16.35 1.31 4.56
C GLU A 315 16.08 -0.02 3.84
N ILE A 316 14.86 -0.21 3.33
CA ILE A 316 14.54 -1.35 2.45
C ILE A 316 15.06 -1.07 1.05
N PHE A 317 14.81 0.13 0.52
CA PHE A 317 15.20 0.53 -0.83
C PHE A 317 16.71 0.44 -1.06
N ASP A 318 17.53 0.84 -0.08
CA ASP A 318 19.01 0.80 -0.19
C ASP A 318 19.58 -0.61 -0.26
N LEU A 319 18.83 -1.62 0.16
CA LEU A 319 19.28 -3.02 0.13
C LEU A 319 19.01 -3.69 -1.23
N LEU A 320 18.23 -3.06 -2.09
CA LEU A 320 17.91 -3.54 -3.43
C LEU A 320 19.01 -3.16 -4.43
N ASP A 321 19.18 -3.96 -5.47
CA ASP A 321 20.04 -3.59 -6.59
C ASP A 321 19.37 -2.53 -7.49
N ARG A 322 20.12 -2.00 -8.47
CA ARG A 322 19.65 -0.89 -9.32
C ARG A 322 18.41 -1.23 -10.15
N GLU A 323 18.30 -2.48 -10.60
CA GLU A 323 17.17 -2.93 -11.41
C GLU A 323 15.91 -3.01 -10.54
N ASP A 324 16.01 -3.66 -9.37
CA ASP A 324 14.92 -3.75 -8.40
C ASP A 324 14.52 -2.36 -7.87
N GLN A 325 15.48 -1.45 -7.65
CA GLN A 325 15.19 -0.05 -7.28
C GLN A 325 14.35 0.67 -8.34
N SER A 326 14.71 0.51 -9.62
CA SER A 326 13.98 1.13 -10.75
C SER A 326 12.54 0.61 -10.82
N GLU A 327 12.34 -0.71 -10.72
CA GLU A 327 11.00 -1.31 -10.75
C GLU A 327 10.16 -0.92 -9.53
N LEU A 328 10.76 -0.83 -8.35
CA LEU A 328 10.07 -0.40 -7.14
C LEU A 328 9.62 1.07 -7.23
N VAL A 329 10.47 1.95 -7.77
CA VAL A 329 10.11 3.36 -8.03
C VAL A 329 8.97 3.46 -9.04
N LYS A 330 8.99 2.69 -10.12
CA LYS A 330 7.90 2.69 -11.11
C LYS A 330 6.57 2.37 -10.44
N SER A 331 6.53 1.36 -9.57
CA SER A 331 5.29 0.93 -8.90
C SER A 331 4.82 1.85 -7.77
N LEU A 332 5.73 2.35 -6.92
CA LEU A 332 5.36 3.16 -5.74
C LEU A 332 5.48 4.68 -5.96
N GLY A 333 6.47 5.12 -6.70
CA GLY A 333 6.74 6.54 -6.97
C GLY A 333 7.70 7.17 -6.00
N TRP A 334 8.52 8.08 -6.52
CA TRP A 334 9.55 8.75 -5.72
C TRP A 334 8.97 9.54 -4.56
N LEU A 335 7.89 10.30 -4.76
CA LEU A 335 7.33 11.14 -3.70
C LEU A 335 6.64 10.32 -2.59
N ASN A 336 6.32 9.05 -2.87
CA ASN A 336 5.82 8.13 -1.86
C ASN A 336 6.94 7.50 -1.01
N ILE A 337 8.14 7.29 -1.56
CA ILE A 337 9.23 6.55 -0.89
C ILE A 337 10.40 7.43 -0.43
N PHE A 338 10.48 8.67 -0.90
CA PHE A 338 11.57 9.60 -0.60
C PHE A 338 11.46 10.18 0.81
N ASN A 339 12.57 10.10 1.56
CA ASN A 339 12.73 10.80 2.82
C ASN A 339 13.77 11.93 2.65
N PRO A 340 13.37 13.22 2.77
CA PRO A 340 14.27 14.36 2.59
C PRO A 340 15.40 14.42 3.63
N GLU A 341 15.26 13.74 4.78
CA GLU A 341 16.34 13.63 5.77
C GLU A 341 17.43 12.65 5.36
N LYS A 342 17.16 11.78 4.38
CA LYS A 342 18.08 10.74 3.88
C LYS A 342 18.12 10.76 2.32
N PRO A 343 18.52 11.90 1.68
CA PRO A 343 18.44 12.06 0.23
C PRO A 343 19.62 11.44 -0.54
N ASP A 344 20.66 10.96 0.14
CA ASP A 344 21.91 10.48 -0.45
C ASP A 344 21.74 9.19 -1.27
N ARG A 345 21.47 9.33 -2.57
CA ARG A 345 21.13 8.20 -3.47
C ARG A 345 21.38 8.55 -4.93
N PHE A 346 21.35 7.52 -5.77
CA PHE A 346 21.18 7.70 -7.22
C PHE A 346 19.69 7.87 -7.56
N TYR A 347 19.42 8.83 -8.42
CA TYR A 347 18.11 9.13 -8.96
C TYR A 347 18.15 9.02 -10.48
N GLU A 348 17.19 8.30 -11.04
CA GLU A 348 16.82 8.36 -12.45
C GLU A 348 15.38 8.89 -12.52
N LEU A 349 15.21 10.03 -13.17
CA LEU A 349 13.96 10.78 -13.21
C LEU A 349 13.54 10.99 -14.67
N ASP A 350 12.34 10.54 -15.02
CA ASP A 350 11.69 10.86 -16.28
C ASP A 350 10.90 12.15 -16.12
N LEU A 351 11.45 13.28 -16.59
CA LEU A 351 10.84 14.58 -16.36
C LEU A 351 9.52 14.80 -17.12
N SER A 352 9.12 13.85 -17.99
CA SER A 352 7.77 13.84 -18.57
C SER A 352 6.71 13.34 -17.58
N VAL A 353 7.12 12.61 -16.53
CA VAL A 353 6.27 12.21 -15.42
C VAL A 353 6.26 13.36 -14.39
N LEU A 354 5.06 13.86 -14.07
CA LEU A 354 4.94 15.05 -13.23
C LEU A 354 5.43 14.81 -11.80
N GLU A 355 5.29 13.60 -11.26
CA GLU A 355 5.93 13.22 -10.00
C GLU A 355 7.46 13.35 -10.05
N ASP A 356 8.11 12.73 -11.04
CA ASP A 356 9.57 12.75 -11.21
C ASP A 356 10.10 14.18 -11.43
N TYR A 357 9.36 15.00 -12.18
CA TYR A 357 9.62 16.44 -12.29
C TYR A 357 9.64 17.14 -10.92
N ASN A 358 8.66 16.86 -10.06
CA ASN A 358 8.60 17.43 -8.72
C ASN A 358 9.72 16.88 -7.81
N MET A 359 10.09 15.60 -7.98
CA MET A 359 11.25 15.02 -7.30
C MET A 359 12.54 15.75 -7.70
N ALA A 360 12.73 16.06 -9.00
CA ALA A 360 13.87 16.85 -9.47
C ALA A 360 13.89 18.24 -8.81
N LYS A 361 12.74 18.93 -8.73
CA LYS A 361 12.64 20.21 -8.02
C LYS A 361 13.04 20.10 -6.55
N ILE A 362 12.64 19.03 -5.86
CA ILE A 362 13.00 18.82 -4.44
C ILE A 362 14.52 18.66 -4.29
N LEU A 363 15.16 17.83 -5.12
CA LEU A 363 16.61 17.60 -5.05
C LEU A 363 17.40 18.89 -5.36
N ILE A 364 16.96 19.64 -6.37
CA ILE A 364 17.63 20.89 -6.75
C ILE A 364 17.44 21.95 -5.67
N ARG A 365 16.25 22.05 -5.06
CA ARG A 365 16.01 22.94 -3.92
C ARG A 365 16.93 22.62 -2.75
N LEU A 366 17.10 21.32 -2.42
CA LEU A 366 18.03 20.91 -1.38
C LEU A 366 19.46 21.34 -1.73
N ALA A 367 19.92 21.08 -2.94
CA ALA A 367 21.26 21.45 -3.37
C ALA A 367 21.53 22.97 -3.46
N VAL A 368 20.50 23.79 -3.67
CA VAL A 368 20.63 25.26 -3.67
C VAL A 368 20.68 25.82 -2.25
N ILE A 369 20.01 25.16 -1.30
CA ILE A 369 19.99 25.59 0.11
C ILE A 369 21.22 25.08 0.87
N GLU A 370 21.59 23.82 0.64
CA GLU A 370 22.68 23.14 1.34
C GLU A 370 24.04 23.69 0.88
N GLU A 371 24.99 23.77 1.80
CA GLU A 371 26.35 24.16 1.44
C GLU A 371 27.07 22.97 0.78
N GLY A 372 27.81 23.23 -0.30
CA GLY A 372 28.60 22.22 -1.01
C GLY A 372 28.11 21.99 -2.44
N ASP A 373 28.73 21.01 -3.12
CA ASP A 373 28.24 20.52 -4.41
C ASP A 373 27.48 19.20 -4.19
N ASN A 374 26.17 19.30 -4.00
CA ASN A 374 25.33 18.19 -3.55
C ASN A 374 25.05 17.11 -4.62
N TRP A 375 25.70 17.18 -5.78
CA TRP A 375 25.67 16.10 -6.77
C TRP A 375 27.09 15.62 -7.08
N LEU A 376 27.28 14.31 -7.08
CA LEU A 376 28.57 13.73 -7.48
C LEU A 376 28.79 13.89 -8.99
N ASP A 377 30.06 13.91 -9.39
CA ASP A 377 30.47 13.92 -10.79
C ASP A 377 29.80 12.79 -11.59
N GLY A 378 29.39 13.10 -12.83
CA GLY A 378 28.79 12.13 -13.75
C GLY A 378 27.26 12.14 -13.81
N TYR A 379 26.60 13.19 -13.32
CA TYR A 379 25.19 13.42 -13.64
C TYR A 379 25.01 13.61 -15.16
N THR A 380 23.87 13.16 -15.68
CA THR A 380 23.58 13.20 -17.11
C THR A 380 22.14 13.60 -17.39
N TYR A 381 21.94 14.23 -18.54
CA TYR A 381 20.62 14.54 -19.08
C TYR A 381 20.53 13.97 -20.50
N SER A 382 19.53 13.15 -20.76
CA SER A 382 19.29 12.49 -22.06
C SER A 382 17.91 12.89 -22.60
N PRO A 383 17.70 13.01 -23.93
CA PRO A 383 16.38 13.31 -24.48
C PRO A 383 15.35 12.21 -24.18
N THR A 384 15.76 10.94 -24.26
CA THR A 384 14.96 9.75 -23.97
C THR A 384 15.81 8.72 -23.23
N ARG A 385 15.23 7.58 -22.83
CA ARG A 385 15.96 6.51 -22.12
C ARG A 385 17.00 5.82 -23.02
N ASP A 386 16.73 5.75 -24.31
CA ASP A 386 17.53 4.99 -25.30
C ASP A 386 18.57 5.86 -26.02
N GLU A 387 18.47 7.18 -25.88
CA GLU A 387 19.40 8.14 -26.48
C GLU A 387 20.58 8.45 -25.56
N ALA A 388 21.73 8.75 -26.17
CA ALA A 388 22.92 9.15 -25.45
C ALA A 388 22.70 10.48 -24.70
N PRO A 389 23.31 10.65 -23.51
CA PRO A 389 23.23 11.90 -22.78
C PRO A 389 23.95 13.04 -23.52
N TYR A 390 23.48 14.26 -23.30
CA TYR A 390 24.13 15.45 -23.85
C TYR A 390 25.57 15.58 -23.30
N PRO A 391 26.58 15.71 -24.17
CA PRO A 391 27.97 15.82 -23.73
C PRO A 391 28.20 17.13 -22.98
N HIS A 392 28.95 17.08 -21.88
CA HIS A 392 29.30 18.24 -21.05
C HIS A 392 28.10 19.06 -20.56
N TRP A 393 26.93 18.43 -20.41
CA TRP A 393 25.75 19.08 -19.87
C TRP A 393 25.92 19.39 -18.38
N ILE A 394 25.47 20.57 -17.96
CA ILE A 394 25.54 21.05 -16.58
C ILE A 394 24.12 21.19 -16.03
N LEU A 395 23.88 20.66 -14.82
CA LEU A 395 22.60 20.77 -14.13
C LEU A 395 22.33 22.23 -13.77
N PRO A 396 21.27 22.88 -14.28
CA PRO A 396 21.06 24.30 -14.04
C PRO A 396 20.53 24.56 -12.63
N ALA A 397 21.25 25.35 -11.83
CA ALA A 397 20.76 25.81 -10.52
C ALA A 397 19.45 26.63 -10.61
N SER A 398 19.20 27.28 -11.76
CA SER A 398 17.96 28.01 -12.04
C SER A 398 16.71 27.12 -12.07
N TRP A 399 16.86 25.80 -12.09
CA TRP A 399 15.74 24.86 -11.97
C TRP A 399 15.08 24.86 -10.59
N ASP A 400 15.66 25.55 -9.60
CA ASP A 400 15.00 25.80 -8.32
C ASP A 400 13.82 26.78 -8.42
N ALA A 401 13.81 27.62 -9.45
CA ALA A 401 12.76 28.62 -9.62
C ALA A 401 11.36 28.00 -9.75
N ASP A 402 10.34 28.74 -9.32
CA ASP A 402 8.96 28.37 -9.56
C ASP A 402 8.65 28.40 -11.05
N ASP A 403 8.06 27.30 -11.55
CA ASP A 403 7.71 27.18 -12.96
C ASP A 403 6.46 28.03 -13.22
N THR A 404 6.64 29.15 -13.92
CA THR A 404 5.54 30.06 -14.29
C THR A 404 4.96 29.73 -15.66
N GLY A 405 5.37 28.63 -16.28
CA GLY A 405 5.05 28.25 -17.65
C GLY A 405 5.88 28.97 -18.70
N LYS A 406 6.90 29.76 -18.30
CA LYS A 406 7.77 30.53 -19.20
C LYS A 406 9.15 29.91 -19.38
N GLY A 407 9.32 28.65 -18.95
CA GLY A 407 10.58 27.91 -19.05
C GLY A 407 11.45 27.98 -17.81
N GLU A 408 10.91 28.44 -16.67
CA GLU A 408 11.56 28.29 -15.36
C GLU A 408 11.35 26.86 -14.81
N GLY A 409 12.24 26.44 -13.90
CA GLY A 409 12.21 25.09 -13.33
C GLY A 409 12.84 24.02 -14.25
N PRO A 410 12.73 22.74 -13.88
CA PRO A 410 13.20 21.64 -14.72
C PRO A 410 12.56 21.62 -16.11
N ARG A 411 13.21 20.95 -17.06
CA ARG A 411 12.56 20.65 -18.35
C ARG A 411 11.37 19.71 -18.11
N ARG A 412 10.34 19.81 -18.96
CA ARG A 412 9.12 18.97 -18.92
C ARG A 412 9.27 17.61 -19.61
N THR A 413 10.47 17.30 -20.10
CA THR A 413 10.81 16.07 -20.82
C THR A 413 12.28 15.73 -20.59
N GLY A 414 12.66 14.51 -20.93
CA GLY A 414 14.03 14.01 -20.82
C GLY A 414 14.30 13.24 -19.54
N ILE A 415 15.42 12.51 -19.55
CA ILE A 415 15.85 11.64 -18.47
C ILE A 415 17.01 12.29 -17.74
N LEU A 416 16.80 12.63 -16.47
CA LEU A 416 17.82 13.14 -15.57
C LEU A 416 18.36 11.99 -14.71
N ARG A 417 19.68 11.78 -14.72
CA ARG A 417 20.36 10.82 -13.84
C ARG A 417 21.38 11.56 -13.00
N LEU A 418 21.34 11.41 -11.69
CA LEU A 418 22.29 12.04 -10.79
C LEU A 418 22.49 11.21 -9.53
N VAL A 419 23.60 11.43 -8.83
CA VAL A 419 23.79 10.94 -7.46
C VAL A 419 23.80 12.14 -6.55
N PHE A 420 22.78 12.25 -5.69
CA PHE A 420 22.72 13.29 -4.67
C PHE A 420 23.59 12.87 -3.48
N THR A 421 24.36 13.80 -2.92
CA THR A 421 25.14 13.62 -1.69
C THR A 421 24.93 14.81 -0.76
N SER A 422 24.92 14.53 0.53
CA SER A 422 24.97 15.52 1.60
C SER A 422 25.99 15.18 2.66
N LYS A 423 26.98 14.35 2.28
CA LYS A 423 28.00 13.90 3.20
C LYS A 423 29.08 14.95 3.39
N LEU A 424 29.54 15.07 4.62
CA LEU A 424 30.65 15.95 4.99
C LEU A 424 31.95 15.59 4.25
N GLU A 425 32.15 14.31 3.94
CA GLU A 425 33.33 13.83 3.19
C GLU A 425 33.37 14.35 1.75
N ASP A 426 32.21 14.66 1.18
CA ASP A 426 32.06 15.25 -0.15
C ASP A 426 32.00 16.80 -0.08
N GLY A 427 32.30 17.39 1.08
CA GLY A 427 32.26 18.84 1.30
C GLY A 427 30.85 19.43 1.41
N CYS A 428 29.84 18.59 1.61
CA CYS A 428 28.44 19.02 1.72
C CYS A 428 27.96 19.11 3.18
N ILE A 429 27.10 20.08 3.47
CA ILE A 429 26.51 20.30 4.81
C ILE A 429 24.98 20.32 4.70
N PRO A 430 24.28 19.37 5.35
CA PRO A 430 22.82 19.28 5.27
C PRO A 430 22.13 20.42 6.05
N ASP A 431 21.07 20.97 5.48
CA ASP A 431 20.16 21.90 6.16
C ASP A 431 18.97 21.12 6.74
N TRP A 432 19.05 20.87 8.05
CA TRP A 432 18.02 20.09 8.75
C TRP A 432 16.67 20.79 8.89
N ASP A 433 16.63 22.12 8.85
CA ASP A 433 15.36 22.86 8.94
C ASP A 433 14.65 22.84 7.59
N ALA A 434 15.37 23.07 6.49
CA ALA A 434 14.85 22.95 5.12
C ALA A 434 14.39 21.52 4.82
N ARG A 435 15.16 20.49 5.20
CA ARG A 435 14.73 19.09 5.08
C ARG A 435 13.43 18.81 5.81
N ARG A 436 13.28 19.32 7.05
CA ARG A 436 12.06 19.18 7.85
C ARG A 436 10.87 19.93 7.24
N GLU A 437 11.08 21.03 6.54
CA GLU A 437 10.03 21.71 5.78
C GLU A 437 9.59 20.88 4.55
N ILE A 438 10.56 20.41 3.78
CA ILE A 438 10.35 19.63 2.54
C ILE A 438 9.66 18.29 2.83
N LYS A 439 9.79 17.73 4.04
CA LYS A 439 9.03 16.55 4.49
C LYS A 439 7.52 16.69 4.29
N ASN A 440 6.98 17.91 4.32
CA ASN A 440 5.57 18.12 4.06
C ASN A 440 5.17 17.86 2.60
N ARG A 441 6.12 17.81 1.66
CA ARG A 441 5.87 17.58 0.23
C ARG A 441 5.84 16.10 -0.17
N VAL A 442 6.20 15.20 0.74
CA VAL A 442 6.33 13.76 0.46
C VAL A 442 5.64 12.90 1.51
N LEU A 443 5.43 11.62 1.18
CA LEU A 443 4.74 10.69 2.08
C LEU A 443 5.64 10.28 3.25
N CYS A 444 6.90 9.91 2.97
CA CYS A 444 7.88 9.41 3.95
C CYS A 444 8.51 10.50 4.84
N GLY A 445 7.94 11.71 4.91
CA GLY A 445 8.50 12.80 5.71
C GLY A 445 8.12 12.75 7.21
N PRO A 446 6.85 12.91 7.61
CA PRO A 446 6.43 12.93 9.03
C PRO A 446 5.95 11.60 9.62
#